data_AF-A0A2H3KGH7-F1
#
_entry.id   AF-A0A2H3KGH7-F1
#
_cell.length_a   1.000
_cell.length_b   1.000
_cell.length_c   1.000
_cell.angle_alpha   90.00
_cell.angle_beta   90.00
_cell.angle_gamma   90.00
#
_symmetry.space_group_name_H-M   'P 1'
#
loop_
_entity.id
_entity.type
_entity.pdbx_description
1 polymer ?
#
loop_
_entity_poly.entity_id
_entity_poly.type
_entity_poly.pdbx_seq_one_letter_code
_entity_poly.pdbx_strand_id
1 'polypeptide(L)'
;MTREIVLPTRSLEDFRSEQMMSREEWARHLGMTEQTYRRLLAAPQTVRPVTKRRAREILGVSPYDVREFYPTPSPARVAAAIAAYRQGNAEGWIATDPTTGEPTGERFDGDGRLMEG
;
A
#
# COMPACT_ATOMS: atom_id res chain seq x y z
N MET A 1 -13.55 -26.17 6.75
CA MET A 1 -12.87 -25.12 5.97
C MET A 1 -12.93 -23.84 6.77
N THR A 2 -11.83 -23.43 7.40
CA THR A 2 -11.76 -22.16 8.12
C THR A 2 -11.56 -21.08 7.06
N ARG A 3 -12.55 -20.20 6.88
CA ARG A 3 -12.39 -19.01 6.03
C ARG A 3 -11.32 -18.15 6.69
N GLU A 4 -10.14 -18.07 6.08
CA GLU A 4 -9.11 -17.12 6.49
C GLU A 4 -9.69 -15.71 6.28
N ILE A 5 -9.97 -15.01 7.38
CA ILE A 5 -10.40 -13.63 7.32
C ILE A 5 -9.16 -12.82 6.95
N VAL A 6 -9.05 -12.40 5.69
CA VAL A 6 -8.03 -11.42 5.27
C VAL A 6 -8.37 -10.12 5.99
N LEU A 7 -7.62 -9.82 7.04
CA LEU A 7 -7.76 -8.55 7.72
C LEU A 7 -7.26 -7.44 6.79
N PRO A 8 -8.04 -6.37 6.58
CA PRO A 8 -7.61 -5.25 5.76
C PRO A 8 -6.35 -4.63 6.37
N THR A 9 -5.45 -4.13 5.51
CA THR A 9 -4.25 -3.38 5.95
C THR A 9 -4.67 -2.22 6.85
N ARG A 10 -4.12 -2.17 8.06
CA ARG A 10 -4.46 -1.18 9.10
C ARG A 10 -3.48 -0.01 9.06
N SER A 11 -3.87 1.13 9.64
CA SER A 11 -2.98 2.26 9.86
C SER A 11 -2.45 2.28 11.29
N LEU A 12 -1.30 2.92 11.52
CA LEU A 12 -0.78 3.14 12.87
C LEU A 12 -1.72 3.93 13.79
N GLU A 13 -2.57 4.80 13.22
CA GLU A 13 -3.58 5.54 14.01
C GLU A 13 -4.72 4.63 14.50
N ASP A 14 -5.00 3.52 13.81
CA ASP A 14 -5.97 2.53 14.28
C ASP A 14 -5.44 1.83 15.52
N PHE A 15 -4.17 1.38 15.48
CA PHE A 15 -3.50 0.79 16.65
C PHE A 15 -3.44 1.78 17.81
N ARG A 16 -3.06 3.04 17.57
CA ARG A 16 -3.03 4.08 18.60
C ARG A 16 -4.40 4.26 19.26
N SER A 17 -5.45 4.37 18.45
CA SER A 17 -6.80 4.67 18.94
C SER A 17 -7.36 3.55 19.79
N GLU A 18 -7.05 2.29 19.45
CA GLU A 18 -7.41 1.11 20.27
C GLU A 18 -6.74 1.11 21.64
N GLN A 19 -5.50 1.62 21.72
CA GLN A 19 -4.77 1.74 22.98
C GLN A 19 -5.15 3.01 23.79
N MET A 20 -6.03 3.85 23.24
CA MET A 20 -6.46 5.12 23.85
C MET A 20 -5.31 6.06 24.24
N MET A 21 -4.17 5.97 23.53
CA MET A 21 -2.99 6.78 23.80
C MET A 21 -3.01 8.08 23.00
N SER A 22 -2.46 9.15 23.57
CA SER A 22 -2.11 10.34 22.79
C SER A 22 -1.02 10.01 21.76
N ARG A 23 -0.83 10.88 20.76
CA ARG A 23 0.23 10.69 19.76
C ARG A 23 1.62 10.73 20.36
N GLU A 24 1.82 11.53 21.40
CA GLU A 24 3.11 11.62 22.08
C GLU A 24 3.44 10.34 22.83
N GLU A 25 2.49 9.83 23.62
CA GLU A 25 2.63 8.56 24.35
C GLU A 25 2.86 7.38 23.40
N TRP A 26 2.10 7.34 22.31
CA TRP A 26 2.25 6.31 21.29
C TRP A 26 3.58 6.37 20.57
N ALA A 27 4.04 7.57 20.18
CA ALA A 27 5.36 7.74 19.57
C ALA A 27 6.47 7.25 20.51
N ARG A 28 6.36 7.58 21.80
CA ARG A 28 7.29 7.14 22.84
C ARG A 28 7.27 5.61 23.00
N HIS A 29 6.09 5.00 23.01
CA HIS A 29 5.91 3.54 23.02
C HIS A 29 6.63 2.87 21.83
N LEU A 30 6.53 3.45 20.63
CA LEU A 30 7.22 2.97 19.43
C LEU A 30 8.72 3.33 19.37
N GLY A 31 9.27 3.94 20.42
CA GLY A 31 10.68 4.31 20.51
C GLY A 31 11.09 5.45 19.57
N MET A 32 10.20 6.41 19.30
CA MET A 32 10.48 7.58 18.46
C MET A 32 9.89 8.88 19.02
N THR A 33 10.28 10.02 18.46
CA THR A 33 9.68 11.32 18.82
C THR A 33 8.32 11.49 18.16
N GLU A 34 7.44 12.29 18.75
CA GLU A 34 6.13 12.61 18.15
C GLU A 34 6.28 13.22 16.74
N GLN A 35 7.30 14.07 16.53
CA GLN A 35 7.60 14.62 15.20
C GLN A 35 7.95 13.53 14.18
N THR A 36 8.73 12.52 14.58
CA THR A 36 9.05 11.37 13.72
C THR A 36 7.80 10.54 13.43
N TYR A 37 6.94 10.35 14.43
CA TYR A 37 5.66 9.67 14.27
C TYR A 37 4.72 10.41 13.29
N ARG A 38 4.56 11.73 13.44
CA ARG A 38 3.78 12.55 12.49
C ARG A 38 4.35 12.45 11.06
N ARG A 39 5.68 12.44 10.92
CA ARG A 39 6.34 12.24 9.61
C ARG A 39 6.09 10.85 9.04
N LEU A 40 6.07 9.82 9.89
CA LEU A 40 5.76 8.45 9.49
C LEU A 40 4.35 8.32 8.94
N LEU A 41 3.37 9.03 9.54
CA LEU A 41 1.99 9.07 9.04
C LEU A 41 1.87 9.83 7.71
N ALA A 42 2.53 10.98 7.58
CA ALA A 42 2.37 11.87 6.42
C ALA A 42 3.20 11.45 5.20
N ALA A 43 4.44 11.00 5.42
CA ALA A 43 5.38 10.66 4.36
C ALA A 43 6.28 9.49 4.81
N PRO A 44 5.73 8.26 4.92
CA PRO A 44 6.45 7.12 5.47
C PRO A 44 7.81 6.87 4.80
N GLN A 45 7.91 7.08 3.49
CA GLN A 45 9.13 6.91 2.69
C GLN A 45 10.31 7.78 3.15
N THR A 46 10.04 8.87 3.89
CA THR A 46 11.07 9.78 4.40
C THR A 46 11.64 9.35 5.76
N VAL A 47 11.00 8.40 6.43
CA VAL A 47 11.44 7.88 7.73
C VAL A 47 12.43 6.75 7.51
N ARG A 48 13.53 6.78 8.28
CA ARG A 48 14.62 5.81 8.17
C ARG A 48 14.10 4.37 8.32
N PRO A 49 14.53 3.42 7.47
CA PRO A 49 14.10 2.02 7.55
C PRO A 49 14.33 1.38 8.92
N VAL A 50 15.44 1.74 9.59
CA VAL A 50 15.76 1.24 10.94
C VAL A 50 14.70 1.64 11.97
N THR A 51 14.18 2.87 11.89
CA THR A 51 13.11 3.36 12.78
C THR A 51 11.82 2.58 12.55
N LYS A 52 11.45 2.36 11.28
CA LYS A 52 10.28 1.54 10.93
C LYS A 52 10.42 0.10 11.42
N ARG A 53 11.60 -0.49 11.26
CA ARG A 53 11.89 -1.86 11.70
C ARG A 53 11.70 -2.02 13.22
N ARG A 54 12.25 -1.10 14.02
CA ARG A 54 12.07 -1.12 15.48
C ARG A 54 10.60 -0.99 15.88
N ALA A 55 9.87 -0.05 15.28
CA ALA A 55 8.44 0.12 15.56
C ALA A 55 7.63 -1.14 15.22
N ARG A 56 7.98 -1.83 14.12
CA ARG A 56 7.37 -3.12 13.76
C ARG A 56 7.68 -4.24 14.75
N GLU A 57 8.92 -4.31 15.23
CA GLU A 57 9.33 -5.30 16.23
C GLU A 57 8.54 -5.10 17.53
N ILE A 58 8.31 -3.84 17.95
CA ILE A 58 7.49 -3.50 19.13
C ILE A 58 6.03 -3.94 18.93
N LEU A 59 5.47 -3.71 17.75
CA LEU A 59 4.07 -4.04 17.44
C LEU A 59 3.85 -5.51 17.09
N GLY A 60 4.90 -6.27 16.78
CA GLY A 60 4.80 -7.67 16.37
C GLY A 60 4.12 -7.87 15.01
N VAL A 61 4.26 -6.93 14.06
CA VAL A 61 3.52 -6.92 12.79
C VAL A 61 4.39 -7.13 11.54
N SER A 62 3.80 -7.75 10.52
CA SER A 62 4.35 -7.79 9.17
C SER A 62 4.41 -6.37 8.58
N PRO A 63 5.34 -6.03 7.67
CA PRO A 63 5.35 -4.70 7.06
C PRO A 63 4.14 -4.50 6.13
N TYR A 64 3.49 -5.60 5.72
CA TYR A 64 2.37 -5.61 4.81
C TYR A 64 1.01 -5.46 5.52
N ASP A 65 0.97 -5.64 6.84
CA ASP A 65 -0.25 -5.51 7.65
C ASP A 65 -0.54 -4.05 8.01
N VAL A 66 0.50 -3.20 7.98
CA VAL A 66 0.41 -1.80 8.38
C VAL A 66 0.87 -0.87 7.26
N ARG A 67 -0.02 0.03 6.86
CA ARG A 67 0.15 0.92 5.72
C ARG A 67 1.47 1.72 5.77
N GLU A 68 1.83 2.28 6.92
CA GLU A 68 3.02 3.14 7.06
C GLU A 68 4.34 2.34 7.00
N PHE A 69 4.27 1.02 7.18
CA PHE A 69 5.43 0.13 7.12
C PHE A 69 5.62 -0.54 5.77
N TYR A 70 4.69 -0.32 4.84
CA TYR A 70 4.75 -0.93 3.53
C TYR A 70 6.10 -0.61 2.86
N PRO A 71 6.81 -1.60 2.32
CA PRO A 71 8.07 -1.36 1.65
C PRO A 71 7.85 -0.48 0.42
N THR A 72 8.69 0.55 0.25
CA THR A 72 8.70 1.32 -0.99
C THR A 72 9.19 0.41 -2.12
N PRO A 73 8.42 0.24 -3.22
CA PRO A 73 8.88 -0.56 -4.35
C PRO A 73 10.14 0.06 -4.96
N SER A 74 11.08 -0.77 -5.41
CA SER A 74 12.28 -0.28 -6.08
C SER A 74 11.93 0.44 -7.40
N PRO A 75 12.71 1.45 -7.83
CA PRO A 75 12.47 2.13 -9.11
C PRO A 75 12.37 1.15 -10.29
N ALA A 76 13.19 0.10 -10.29
CA ALA A 76 13.15 -0.95 -11.31
C ALA A 76 11.81 -1.72 -11.30
N ARG A 77 11.27 -2.04 -10.12
CA ARG A 77 9.96 -2.73 -10.01
C ARG A 77 8.81 -1.83 -10.45
N VAL A 78 8.89 -0.53 -10.13
CA VAL A 78 7.93 0.46 -10.62
C VAL A 78 8.00 0.58 -12.14
N ALA A 79 9.20 0.69 -12.71
CA ALA A 79 9.40 0.76 -14.16
C ALA A 79 8.87 -0.48 -14.88
N ALA A 80 9.13 -1.67 -14.34
CA ALA A 80 8.62 -2.94 -14.88
C ALA A 80 7.09 -3.00 -14.83
N ALA A 81 6.46 -2.57 -13.73
CA ALA A 81 5.00 -2.51 -13.62
C ALA A 81 4.37 -1.53 -14.63
N ILE A 82 4.99 -0.36 -14.83
CA ILE A 82 4.55 0.63 -15.82
C ILE A 82 4.71 0.07 -17.24
N ALA A 83 5.81 -0.63 -17.53
CA ALA A 83 6.04 -1.25 -18.84
C ALA A 83 4.99 -2.34 -19.12
N ALA A 84 4.71 -3.21 -18.14
CA ALA A 84 3.67 -4.23 -18.26
C ALA A 84 2.28 -3.62 -18.49
N TYR A 85 1.95 -2.54 -17.76
CA TYR A 85 0.70 -1.80 -17.97
C TYR A 85 0.60 -1.23 -19.40
N ARG A 86 1.67 -0.63 -19.91
CA ARG A 86 1.70 -0.10 -21.29
C ARG A 86 1.57 -1.21 -22.33
N GLN A 87 2.21 -2.35 -22.09
CA GLN A 87 2.13 -3.51 -22.97
C GLN A 87 0.70 -4.06 -23.02
N GLY A 88 0.06 -4.28 -21.87
CA GLY A 88 -1.33 -4.73 -21.81
C GLY A 88 -2.29 -3.75 -22.51
N ASN A 89 -2.08 -2.44 -22.37
CA ASN A 89 -2.87 -1.46 -23.12
C ASN A 89 -2.65 -1.56 -24.64
N ALA A 90 -1.42 -1.79 -25.10
CA ALA A 90 -1.12 -2.00 -26.52
C ALA A 90 -1.71 -3.31 -27.06
N GLU A 91 -1.85 -4.31 -26.20
CA GLU A 91 -2.51 -5.59 -26.48
C GLU A 91 -4.04 -5.54 -26.34
N GLY A 92 -4.62 -4.36 -26.06
CA GLY A 92 -6.08 -4.19 -25.96
C GLY A 92 -6.70 -4.73 -24.67
N TRP A 93 -5.93 -4.88 -23.59
CA TRP A 93 -6.46 -5.33 -22.30
C TRP A 93 -7.42 -4.33 -21.65
N ILE A 94 -7.46 -3.08 -22.12
CA ILE A 94 -8.43 -2.06 -21.70
C ILE A 94 -9.22 -1.66 -22.93
N ALA A 95 -10.54 -1.86 -22.93
CA ALA A 95 -11.38 -1.37 -24.02
C ALA A 95 -11.43 0.15 -24.02
N THR A 96 -11.25 0.73 -25.20
CA THR A 96 -11.42 2.15 -25.46
C THR A 96 -12.72 2.39 -26.23
N ASP A 97 -13.41 3.48 -25.90
CA ASP A 97 -14.59 3.91 -26.66
C ASP A 97 -14.13 4.31 -28.07
N PRO A 98 -14.66 3.67 -29.14
CA PRO A 98 -14.23 3.94 -30.51
C PRO A 98 -14.59 5.35 -31.01
N THR A 99 -15.48 6.06 -30.32
CA THR A 99 -15.98 7.39 -30.68
C THR A 99 -15.15 8.49 -30.03
N THR A 100 -14.69 8.29 -28.80
CA THR A 100 -14.00 9.31 -27.99
C THR A 100 -12.52 8.99 -27.77
N GLY A 101 -12.12 7.73 -27.94
CA GLY A 101 -10.77 7.24 -27.62
C GLY A 101 -10.49 7.11 -26.13
N GLU A 102 -11.48 7.35 -25.27
CA GLU A 102 -11.31 7.28 -23.81
C GLU A 102 -11.39 5.83 -23.29
N PRO A 103 -10.67 5.50 -22.19
CA PRO A 103 -10.76 4.19 -21.56
C PRO A 103 -12.16 3.96 -20.97
N THR A 104 -12.82 2.86 -21.33
CA THR A 104 -14.16 2.50 -20.82
C THR A 104 -14.13 1.91 -19.41
N GLY A 105 -12.97 1.42 -18.96
CA GLY A 105 -12.80 0.71 -17.68
C GLY A 105 -13.02 -0.80 -17.77
N GLU A 106 -13.53 -1.32 -18.90
CA GLU A 106 -13.66 -2.75 -19.16
C GLU A 106 -12.29 -3.38 -19.46
N ARG A 107 -12.00 -4.53 -18.83
CA ARG A 107 -10.72 -5.25 -18.96
C ARG A 107 -10.89 -6.54 -19.75
N PHE A 108 -9.94 -6.84 -20.62
CA PHE A 108 -9.95 -8.03 -21.48
C PHE A 108 -8.65 -8.82 -21.35
N ASP A 109 -8.71 -10.15 -21.53
CA ASP A 109 -7.61 -11.10 -21.30
C ASP A 109 -6.56 -11.16 -22.44
N GLY A 110 -6.60 -10.24 -23.41
CA GLY A 110 -5.75 -10.26 -24.61
C GLY A 110 -6.26 -11.17 -25.74
N ASP A 111 -7.16 -12.12 -25.45
CA ASP A 111 -7.91 -12.93 -26.44
C ASP A 111 -9.29 -12.32 -26.77
N GLY A 112 -9.60 -11.15 -26.20
CA GLY A 112 -10.86 -10.43 -26.38
C GLY A 112 -11.99 -10.92 -25.47
N ARG A 113 -11.71 -11.70 -24.42
CA ARG A 113 -12.73 -12.06 -23.41
C ARG A 113 -12.69 -11.07 -22.26
N LEU A 114 -13.87 -10.66 -21.80
CA LEU A 114 -14.02 -9.78 -20.65
C LEU A 114 -13.47 -10.48 -19.38
N MET A 115 -12.58 -9.82 -18.66
CA MET A 115 -12.14 -10.25 -17.34
C MET A 115 -13.12 -9.71 -16.30
N GLU A 116 -13.94 -10.57 -15.71
CA GLU A 116 -14.76 -10.21 -14.55
C GLU A 116 -13.84 -9.88 -13.35
N GLY A 117 -14.08 -8.73 -12.73
CA GLY A 117 -13.35 -8.22 -11.57
C GLY A 117 -13.87 -8.76 -10.25
#